data_AF-A0A1B1A246-F1
#
_entry.id   AF-A0A1B1A246-F1
#
_cell.length_a   1.000
_cell.length_b   1.000
_cell.length_c   1.000
_cell.angle_alpha   90.00
_cell.angle_beta   90.00
_cell.angle_gamma   90.00
#
_symmetry.space_group_name_H-M   'P 1'
#
loop_
_entity.id
_entity.type
_entity.pdbx_description
1 polymer ?
#
loop_
_entity_poly.entity_id
_entity_poly.type
_entity_poly.pdbx_seq_one_letter_code
_entity_poly.pdbx_strand_id
1 'polypeptide(L)'
;MFSTLWEMLFGNRRNVIRETAEVFRENSEQAAVRAHDLQGAALAQFAAEFAGQSSGFDRFMDGVNRLPRPMLALGTLGLMVAAMVDPLWFAARMQGVALVPEPLWWLLGIVVSFYFGARSQAKTQAFQEGIARSLARVPQAVENIEQLKTVAQSYDKKRESERDDNPALVEWHQNRGG
;
A
#
# COMPACT_ATOMS: atom_id res chain seq x y z
N MET A 1 24.35 15.30 67.42
CA MET A 1 24.55 13.84 67.20
C MET A 1 23.25 13.11 66.84
N PHE A 2 22.07 13.53 67.31
CA PHE A 2 20.78 12.93 66.89
C PHE A 2 20.28 13.38 65.49
N SER A 3 20.76 14.51 64.97
CA SER A 3 20.36 15.05 63.67
C SER A 3 21.00 14.33 62.47
N THR A 4 22.27 13.96 62.56
CA THR A 4 23.01 13.22 61.51
C THR A 4 22.52 11.78 61.33
N LEU A 5 22.03 11.15 62.40
CA LEU A 5 21.49 9.80 62.37
C LEU A 5 20.10 9.75 61.70
N TRP A 6 19.35 10.85 61.76
CA TRP A 6 18.04 10.96 61.12
C TRP A 6 18.12 11.28 59.62
N GLU A 7 19.10 12.10 59.20
CA GLU A 7 19.40 12.33 57.78
C GLU A 7 19.91 11.07 57.07
N MET A 8 20.68 10.22 57.75
CA MET A 8 21.16 8.96 57.16
C MET A 8 20.06 7.91 57.01
N LEU A 9 19.09 7.92 57.94
CA LEU A 9 17.94 6.99 57.91
C LEU A 9 16.84 7.42 56.93
N PHE A 10 16.68 8.72 56.63
CA PHE A 10 15.60 9.26 55.79
C PHE A 10 16.05 9.88 54.46
N GLY A 11 17.34 10.18 54.29
CA GLY A 11 17.87 10.89 53.12
C GLY A 11 18.03 10.04 51.85
N ASN A 12 18.02 8.71 51.96
CA ASN A 12 18.32 7.82 50.82
C ASN A 12 17.21 6.80 50.50
N ARG A 13 16.06 6.88 51.18
CA ARG A 13 14.97 5.88 51.09
C ARG A 13 13.85 6.20 50.09
N ARG A 14 13.97 7.27 49.31
CA ARG A 14 13.02 7.56 48.22
C ARG A 14 13.36 6.86 46.90
N ASN A 15 14.60 6.41 46.71
CA ASN A 15 15.01 5.75 45.46
C ASN A 15 14.86 4.22 45.51
N VAL A 16 15.18 3.59 46.65
CA VAL A 16 15.23 2.12 46.77
C VAL A 16 13.83 1.47 46.84
N ILE A 17 12.83 2.19 47.36
CA ILE A 17 11.44 1.69 47.39
C ILE A 17 10.81 1.75 45.99
N ARG A 18 11.23 2.71 45.15
CA ARG A 18 10.81 2.79 43.75
C ARG A 18 11.40 1.64 42.94
N GLU A 19 12.69 1.35 43.12
CA GLU A 19 13.37 0.22 42.46
C GLU A 19 12.88 -1.16 42.94
N THR A 20 12.41 -1.29 44.19
CA THR A 20 11.90 -2.59 44.70
C THR A 20 10.41 -2.79 44.41
N ALA A 21 9.61 -1.73 44.29
CA ALA A 21 8.19 -1.83 43.92
C ALA A 21 7.99 -2.14 42.43
N GLU A 22 8.94 -1.77 41.56
CA GLU A 22 8.95 -2.16 40.14
C GLU A 22 9.26 -3.66 39.95
N VAL A 23 9.82 -4.34 40.95
CA VAL A 23 10.15 -5.78 40.90
C VAL A 23 8.94 -6.69 41.19
N PHE A 24 7.92 -6.20 41.91
CA PHE A 24 6.72 -7.00 42.26
C PHE A 24 5.44 -6.60 41.50
N ARG A 25 5.51 -5.60 40.63
CA ARG A 25 4.42 -5.28 39.71
C ARG A 25 5.00 -5.19 38.31
N GLU A 26 4.86 -6.29 37.57
CA GLU A 26 5.20 -6.35 36.16
C GLU A 26 4.63 -5.11 35.46
N ASN A 27 5.52 -4.36 34.81
CA ASN A 27 5.18 -3.13 34.12
C ASN A 27 4.12 -3.45 33.05
N SER A 28 2.87 -3.13 33.35
CA SER A 28 1.70 -3.49 32.54
C SER A 28 1.80 -2.96 31.11
N GLU A 29 2.53 -1.87 30.89
CA GLU A 29 2.82 -1.34 29.56
C GLU A 29 3.88 -2.16 28.83
N GLN A 30 4.97 -2.58 29.48
CA GLN A 30 5.97 -3.45 28.82
C GLN A 30 5.44 -4.86 28.56
N ALA A 31 4.57 -5.38 29.43
CA ALA A 31 3.87 -6.64 29.17
C ALA A 31 2.87 -6.51 28.01
N ALA A 32 2.14 -5.39 27.92
CA ALA A 32 1.25 -5.10 26.80
C ALA A 32 2.01 -4.93 25.48
N VAL A 33 3.15 -4.24 25.47
CA VAL A 33 4.01 -4.09 24.27
C VAL A 33 4.54 -5.44 23.81
N ARG A 34 5.09 -6.26 24.71
CA ARG A 34 5.55 -7.63 24.38
C ARG A 34 4.41 -8.51 23.86
N ALA A 35 3.21 -8.40 24.44
CA ALA A 35 2.04 -9.13 23.96
C ALA A 35 1.61 -8.65 22.56
N HIS A 36 1.66 -7.35 22.30
CA HIS A 36 1.34 -6.76 21.00
C HIS A 36 2.36 -7.15 19.91
N ASP A 37 3.65 -7.22 20.27
CA ASP A 37 4.73 -7.67 19.39
C ASP A 37 4.61 -9.17 19.07
N LEU A 38 4.30 -9.99 20.07
CA LEU A 38 4.04 -11.43 19.88
C LEU A 38 2.79 -11.66 19.03
N GLN A 39 1.73 -10.88 19.23
CA GLN A 39 0.50 -10.95 18.45
C GLN A 39 0.73 -10.46 17.01
N GLY A 40 1.52 -9.41 16.82
CA GLY A 40 1.95 -8.92 15.52
C GLY A 40 2.84 -9.92 14.77
N ALA A 41 3.79 -10.54 15.46
CA ALA A 41 4.64 -11.60 14.91
C ALA A 41 3.84 -12.85 14.55
N ALA A 42 2.89 -13.26 15.39
CA ALA A 42 1.98 -14.37 15.11
C ALA A 42 1.09 -14.06 13.89
N LEU A 43 0.52 -12.86 13.80
CA LEU A 43 -0.26 -12.43 12.63
C LEU A 43 0.60 -12.34 11.36
N ALA A 44 1.85 -11.91 11.46
CA ALA A 44 2.78 -11.87 10.33
C ALA A 44 3.16 -13.28 9.87
N GLN A 45 3.37 -14.21 10.79
CA GLN A 45 3.62 -15.62 10.47
C GLN A 45 2.38 -16.28 9.86
N PHE A 46 1.20 -16.09 10.45
CA PHE A 46 -0.06 -16.56 9.87
C PHE A 46 -0.27 -15.97 8.47
N ALA A 47 -0.04 -14.67 8.27
CA ALA A 47 -0.13 -14.05 6.95
C ALA A 47 0.88 -14.63 5.95
N ALA A 48 2.11 -14.93 6.38
CA ALA A 48 3.13 -15.56 5.55
C ALA A 48 2.77 -17.01 5.16
N GLU A 49 2.17 -17.77 6.08
CA GLU A 49 1.72 -19.15 5.82
C GLU A 49 0.48 -19.19 4.90
N PHE A 50 -0.44 -18.23 5.03
CA PHE A 50 -1.67 -18.18 4.22
C PHE A 50 -1.53 -17.43 2.88
N ALA A 51 -0.51 -16.58 2.71
CA ALA A 51 -0.30 -15.83 1.46
C ALA A 51 0.10 -16.72 0.26
N GLY A 52 0.59 -17.93 0.49
CA GLY A 52 1.17 -18.79 -0.54
C GLY A 52 0.23 -19.82 -1.18
N GLN A 53 -0.92 -20.14 -0.57
CA GLN A 53 -1.70 -21.32 -0.96
C GLN A 53 -2.97 -20.96 -1.75
N SER A 54 -2.83 -20.36 -2.94
CA SER A 54 -3.95 -20.40 -3.90
C SER A 54 -4.06 -21.81 -4.46
N SER A 55 -5.17 -22.49 -4.17
CA SER A 55 -5.43 -23.83 -4.69
C SER A 55 -5.39 -23.80 -6.22
N GLY A 56 -4.93 -24.87 -6.87
CA GLY A 56 -5.05 -25.00 -8.33
C GLY A 56 -6.50 -24.82 -8.81
N PHE A 57 -7.46 -25.17 -7.96
CA PHE A 57 -8.89 -24.93 -8.16
C PHE A 57 -9.25 -23.44 -8.12
N ASP A 58 -8.64 -22.64 -7.23
CA ASP A 58 -8.88 -21.20 -7.17
C ASP A 58 -8.44 -20.53 -8.46
N ARG A 59 -7.29 -20.91 -9.01
CA ARG A 59 -6.81 -20.39 -10.30
C ARG A 59 -7.70 -20.81 -11.47
N PHE A 60 -8.24 -22.03 -11.43
CA PHE A 60 -9.21 -22.49 -12.43
C PHE A 60 -10.51 -21.69 -12.35
N MET A 61 -11.09 -21.53 -11.16
CA MET A 61 -12.29 -20.74 -10.94
C MET A 61 -12.09 -19.26 -11.26
N ASP A 62 -10.90 -18.72 -10.98
CA ASP A 62 -10.50 -17.38 -11.42
C ASP A 62 -10.46 -17.27 -12.95
N GLY A 63 -9.96 -18.30 -13.62
CA GLY A 63 -10.01 -18.42 -15.07
C GLY A 63 -11.46 -18.37 -15.57
N VAL A 64 -12.32 -19.25 -15.06
CA VAL A 64 -13.74 -19.33 -15.42
C VAL A 64 -14.45 -18.01 -15.21
N ASN A 65 -14.23 -17.32 -14.09
CA ASN A 65 -14.82 -16.00 -13.82
C ASN A 65 -14.25 -14.86 -14.69
N ARG A 66 -13.11 -15.08 -15.37
CA ARG A 66 -12.52 -14.14 -16.33
C ARG A 66 -12.92 -14.43 -17.77
N LEU A 67 -13.46 -15.62 -18.08
CA LEU A 67 -13.97 -16.00 -19.40
C LEU A 67 -15.15 -15.18 -19.93
N PRO A 68 -16.04 -14.55 -19.12
CA PRO A 68 -17.19 -13.83 -19.68
C PRO A 68 -16.78 -12.76 -20.69
N ARG A 69 -15.69 -12.03 -20.43
CA ARG A 69 -15.20 -10.98 -21.35
C ARG A 69 -14.70 -11.55 -22.69
N PRO A 70 -13.78 -12.53 -22.73
CA PRO A 70 -13.40 -13.21 -23.97
C PRO A 70 -14.59 -13.84 -24.71
N MET A 71 -15.48 -14.51 -23.99
CA MET A 71 -16.62 -15.22 -24.58
C MET A 71 -17.61 -14.25 -25.25
N LEU A 72 -17.86 -13.09 -24.65
CA LEU A 72 -18.69 -12.06 -25.27
C LEU A 72 -18.07 -11.54 -26.58
N ALA A 73 -16.77 -11.25 -26.57
CA ALA A 73 -16.07 -10.77 -27.77
C ALA A 73 -16.03 -11.82 -28.89
N LEU A 74 -15.73 -13.08 -28.55
CA LEU A 74 -15.75 -14.18 -29.52
C LEU A 74 -17.16 -14.50 -30.00
N GLY A 75 -18.16 -14.40 -29.12
CA GLY A 75 -19.57 -14.60 -29.46
C GLY A 75 -20.09 -13.55 -30.44
N THR A 76 -19.77 -12.27 -30.23
CA THR A 76 -20.19 -11.20 -31.16
C THR A 76 -19.50 -11.32 -32.51
N LEU A 77 -18.21 -11.62 -32.54
CA LEU A 77 -17.49 -11.92 -33.78
C LEU A 77 -18.07 -13.14 -34.49
N GLY A 78 -18.37 -14.20 -33.74
CA GLY A 78 -19.01 -15.41 -34.26
C GLY A 78 -20.38 -15.15 -34.87
N LEU A 79 -21.21 -14.31 -34.24
CA LEU A 79 -22.50 -13.90 -34.80
C LEU A 79 -22.33 -13.09 -36.09
N MET A 80 -21.35 -12.19 -36.16
CA MET A 80 -21.04 -11.43 -37.38
C MET A 80 -20.63 -12.36 -38.52
N VAL A 81 -19.75 -13.32 -38.25
CA VAL A 81 -19.32 -14.32 -39.24
C VAL A 81 -20.48 -15.23 -39.65
N ALA A 82 -21.29 -15.70 -38.70
CA ALA A 82 -22.45 -16.54 -38.99
C ALA A 82 -23.46 -15.84 -39.91
N ALA A 83 -23.69 -14.54 -39.70
CA ALA A 83 -24.54 -13.74 -40.58
C ALA A 83 -24.00 -13.63 -42.02
N MET A 84 -22.68 -13.69 -42.21
CA MET A 84 -22.06 -13.67 -43.55
C MET A 84 -22.02 -15.05 -44.21
N VAL A 85 -21.81 -16.12 -43.43
CA VAL A 85 -21.68 -17.49 -43.95
C VAL A 85 -23.02 -18.08 -44.36
N ASP A 86 -24.06 -17.92 -43.53
CA ASP A 86 -25.42 -18.38 -43.83
C ASP A 86 -26.47 -17.35 -43.38
N PRO A 87 -26.79 -16.37 -44.24
CA PRO A 87 -27.69 -15.28 -43.87
C PRO A 87 -29.13 -15.76 -43.67
N LEU A 88 -29.56 -16.82 -44.36
CA LEU A 88 -30.94 -17.31 -44.26
C LEU A 88 -31.16 -18.05 -42.93
N TRP A 89 -30.21 -18.89 -42.54
CA TRP A 89 -30.22 -19.56 -41.24
C TRP A 89 -30.18 -18.57 -40.08
N PHE A 90 -29.38 -17.51 -40.21
CA PHE A 90 -29.27 -16.44 -39.21
C PHE A 90 -30.58 -15.64 -39.10
N ALA A 91 -31.15 -15.22 -40.22
CA ALA A 91 -32.42 -14.47 -40.26
C ALA A 91 -33.56 -15.25 -39.62
N ALA A 92 -33.65 -16.57 -39.87
CA ALA A 92 -34.66 -17.42 -39.26
C ALA A 92 -34.56 -17.46 -37.72
N ARG A 93 -33.35 -17.42 -37.16
CA ARG A 93 -33.13 -17.36 -35.70
C ARG A 93 -33.41 -15.98 -35.12
N MET A 94 -33.14 -14.92 -35.88
CA MET A 94 -33.50 -13.56 -35.47
C MET A 94 -35.02 -13.36 -35.34
N GLN A 95 -35.84 -14.12 -36.08
CA GLN A 95 -37.30 -14.12 -35.85
C GLN A 95 -37.66 -14.63 -34.45
N GLY A 96 -36.98 -15.66 -33.95
CA GLY A 96 -37.17 -16.15 -32.58
C GLY A 96 -36.76 -15.11 -31.53
N VAL A 97 -35.66 -14.39 -31.76
CA VAL A 97 -35.20 -13.29 -30.89
C VAL A 97 -36.20 -12.12 -30.88
N ALA A 98 -36.81 -11.81 -32.01
CA ALA A 98 -37.82 -10.75 -32.13
C ALA A 98 -39.11 -11.06 -31.34
N LEU A 99 -39.40 -12.34 -31.08
CA LEU A 99 -40.54 -12.78 -30.28
C LEU A 99 -40.28 -12.74 -28.76
N VAL A 100 -39.04 -12.47 -28.34
CA VAL A 100 -38.70 -12.41 -26.91
C VAL A 100 -39.40 -11.19 -26.28
N PRO A 101 -40.22 -11.39 -25.24
CA PRO A 101 -40.91 -10.28 -24.57
C PRO A 101 -39.96 -9.22 -24.02
N GLU A 102 -40.36 -7.95 -24.13
CA GLU A 102 -39.59 -6.80 -23.60
C GLU A 102 -39.17 -6.96 -22.13
N PRO A 103 -40.00 -7.47 -21.20
CA PRO A 103 -39.59 -7.65 -19.80
C PRO A 103 -38.40 -8.60 -19.61
N LEU A 104 -38.20 -9.58 -20.49
CA LEU A 104 -37.07 -10.50 -20.38
C LEU A 104 -35.75 -9.82 -20.74
N TRP A 105 -35.78 -8.86 -21.67
CA TRP A 105 -34.62 -8.03 -21.97
C TRP A 105 -34.20 -7.16 -20.79
N TRP A 106 -35.19 -6.60 -20.07
CA TRP A 106 -34.96 -5.88 -18.82
C TRP A 106 -34.32 -6.77 -17.76
N LEU A 107 -34.85 -7.99 -17.55
CA LEU A 107 -34.29 -8.93 -16.59
C LEU A 107 -32.85 -9.34 -16.94
N LEU A 108 -32.57 -9.62 -18.22
CA LEU A 108 -31.20 -9.90 -18.69
C LEU A 108 -30.27 -8.73 -18.37
N GLY A 109 -30.69 -7.49 -18.67
CA GLY A 109 -29.94 -6.27 -18.37
C GLY A 109 -29.66 -6.11 -16.87
N ILE A 110 -30.64 -6.38 -16.01
CA ILE A 110 -30.50 -6.33 -14.55
C ILE A 110 -29.48 -7.37 -14.06
N VAL A 111 -29.61 -8.63 -14.48
CA VAL A 111 -28.72 -9.71 -14.04
C VAL A 111 -27.26 -9.45 -14.45
N VAL A 112 -27.05 -9.04 -15.70
CA VAL A 112 -25.71 -8.69 -16.21
C VAL A 112 -25.15 -7.48 -15.47
N SER A 113 -25.96 -6.43 -15.26
CA SER A 113 -25.56 -5.23 -14.53
C SER A 113 -25.20 -5.54 -13.08
N PHE A 114 -25.92 -6.43 -12.42
CA PHE A 114 -25.60 -6.86 -11.07
C PHE A 114 -24.28 -7.64 -11.02
N TYR A 115 -24.10 -8.63 -11.91
CA TYR A 115 -22.88 -9.45 -11.98
C TYR A 115 -21.61 -8.62 -12.23
N PHE A 116 -21.64 -7.73 -13.22
CA PHE A 116 -20.49 -6.89 -13.56
C PHE A 116 -20.38 -5.64 -12.68
N GLY A 117 -21.50 -5.09 -12.20
CA GLY A 117 -21.54 -3.93 -11.30
C GLY A 117 -20.89 -4.24 -9.96
N ALA A 118 -21.20 -5.39 -9.34
CA ALA A 118 -20.59 -5.80 -8.08
C ALA A 118 -19.09 -6.09 -8.21
N ARG A 119 -18.64 -6.73 -9.31
CA ARG A 119 -17.22 -7.06 -9.53
C ARG A 119 -16.34 -5.84 -9.71
N SER A 120 -16.89 -4.73 -10.20
CA SER A 120 -16.14 -3.48 -10.44
C SER A 120 -15.81 -2.72 -9.15
N GLN A 121 -16.54 -2.97 -8.06
CA GLN A 121 -16.38 -2.28 -6.78
C GLN A 121 -15.06 -2.64 -6.06
N ALA A 122 -14.59 -3.89 -6.20
CA ALA A 122 -13.36 -4.35 -5.57
C ALA A 122 -12.10 -3.62 -6.08
N LYS A 123 -12.07 -3.21 -7.36
CA LYS A 123 -10.96 -2.41 -7.92
C LYS A 123 -10.97 -0.97 -7.43
N THR A 124 -12.14 -0.40 -7.18
CA THR A 124 -12.28 0.94 -6.61
C THR A 124 -11.69 1.01 -5.21
N GLN A 125 -11.86 -0.05 -4.41
CA GLN A 125 -11.26 -0.14 -3.07
C GLN A 125 -9.73 -0.22 -3.12
N ALA A 126 -9.16 -1.06 -4.00
CA ALA A 126 -7.71 -1.14 -4.18
C ALA A 126 -7.09 0.19 -4.66
N PHE A 127 -7.83 0.96 -5.46
CA PHE A 127 -7.41 2.31 -5.89
C PHE A 127 -7.42 3.31 -4.73
N GLN A 128 -8.44 3.28 -3.87
CA GLN A 128 -8.50 4.10 -2.66
C GLN A 128 -7.38 3.77 -1.68
N GLU A 129 -7.07 2.48 -1.45
CA GLU A 129 -5.91 2.07 -0.66
C GLU A 129 -4.57 2.53 -1.28
N GLY A 130 -4.45 2.48 -2.60
CA GLY A 130 -3.29 2.97 -3.33
C GLY A 130 -3.09 4.47 -3.14
N ILE A 131 -4.17 5.26 -3.18
CA ILE A 131 -4.15 6.70 -2.88
C ILE A 131 -3.76 6.93 -1.43
N ALA A 132 -4.33 6.19 -0.47
CA ALA A 132 -4.01 6.32 0.95
C ALA A 132 -2.53 6.01 1.24
N ARG A 133 -1.97 4.93 0.67
CA ARG A 133 -0.53 4.61 0.80
C ARG A 133 0.36 5.65 0.12
N SER A 134 -0.08 6.21 -1.00
CA SER A 134 0.67 7.26 -1.69
C SER A 134 0.70 8.55 -0.87
N LEU A 135 -0.45 8.96 -0.32
CA LEU A 135 -0.58 10.11 0.58
C LEU A 135 0.24 9.94 1.87
N ALA A 136 0.28 8.73 2.44
CA ALA A 136 1.09 8.43 3.62
C ALA A 136 2.61 8.54 3.37
N ARG A 137 3.07 8.40 2.12
CA ARG A 137 4.49 8.52 1.75
C ARG A 137 4.90 9.94 1.33
N VAL A 138 3.95 10.84 1.12
CA VAL A 138 4.22 12.26 0.79
C VAL A 138 5.11 12.95 1.84
N PRO A 139 4.84 12.90 3.16
CA PRO A 139 5.68 13.58 4.14
C PRO A 139 7.12 13.05 4.13
N GLN A 140 7.30 11.75 3.91
CA GLN A 140 8.62 11.14 3.84
C GLN A 140 9.38 11.52 2.55
N ALA A 141 8.67 11.72 1.44
CA ALA A 141 9.26 12.24 0.22
C ALA A 141 9.72 13.70 0.39
N VAL A 142 8.94 14.53 1.10
CA VAL A 142 9.32 15.93 1.41
C VAL A 142 10.55 15.98 2.30
N GLU A 143 10.60 15.17 3.36
CA GLU A 143 11.76 15.09 4.26
C GLU A 143 13.03 14.67 3.52
N ASN A 144 12.94 13.66 2.66
CA ASN A 144 14.06 13.22 1.83
C ASN A 144 14.55 14.34 0.87
N ILE A 145 13.64 15.14 0.31
CA ILE A 145 14.00 16.27 -0.56
C ILE A 145 14.70 17.37 0.24
N GLU A 146 14.23 17.68 1.46
CA GLU A 146 14.88 18.66 2.34
C GLU A 146 16.28 18.21 2.75
N GLN A 147 16.47 16.93 3.09
CA GLN A 147 17.78 16.35 3.38
C GLN A 147 18.72 16.40 2.17
N LEU A 148 18.22 16.11 0.96
CA LEU A 148 19.02 16.23 -0.26
C LEU A 148 19.41 17.70 -0.53
N LYS A 149 18.51 18.65 -0.26
CA LYS A 149 18.79 20.08 -0.43
C LYS A 149 19.86 20.57 0.56
N THR A 150 19.81 20.13 1.82
CA THR A 150 20.83 20.51 2.82
C THR A 150 22.19 19.88 2.50
N VAL A 151 22.23 18.64 2.02
CA VAL A 151 23.46 18.00 1.54
C VAL A 151 24.02 18.73 0.33
N ALA A 152 23.18 19.09 -0.65
CA ALA A 152 23.59 19.85 -1.82
C ALA A 152 24.15 21.23 -1.45
N GLN A 153 23.49 21.95 -0.55
CA GLN A 153 23.96 23.25 -0.04
C GLN A 153 25.29 23.13 0.73
N SER A 154 25.46 22.06 1.50
CA SER A 154 26.70 21.78 2.23
C SER A 154 27.85 21.48 1.28
N TYR A 155 27.58 20.73 0.21
CA TYR A 155 28.53 20.46 -0.87
C TYR A 155 28.93 21.73 -1.61
N ASP A 156 27.97 22.61 -1.94
CA ASP A 156 28.24 23.83 -2.67
C ASP A 156 29.07 24.82 -1.84
N LYS A 157 28.72 24.96 -0.55
CA LYS A 157 29.47 25.79 0.41
C LYS A 157 30.90 25.27 0.64
N LYS A 158 31.08 23.95 0.72
CA LYS A 158 32.41 23.32 0.79
C LYS A 158 33.22 23.60 -0.47
N ARG A 159 32.58 23.52 -1.64
CA ARG A 159 33.21 23.78 -2.93
C ARG A 159 33.54 25.26 -3.15
N GLU A 160 32.83 26.17 -2.50
CA GLU A 160 33.12 27.61 -2.48
C GLU A 160 34.31 27.90 -1.56
N SER A 161 34.34 27.33 -0.36
CA SER A 161 35.50 27.39 0.55
C SER A 161 36.76 26.78 -0.08
N GLU A 162 36.66 25.63 -0.74
CA GLU A 162 37.79 25.01 -1.45
C GLU A 162 38.23 25.82 -2.67
N ARG A 163 37.35 26.67 -3.25
CA ARG A 163 37.73 27.59 -4.34
C ARG A 163 38.46 28.82 -3.81
N ASP A 164 38.03 29.35 -2.66
CA ASP A 164 38.67 30.48 -1.99
C ASP A 164 40.03 30.08 -1.37
N ASP A 165 40.16 28.85 -0.87
CA ASP A 165 41.42 28.31 -0.32
C ASP A 165 42.35 27.73 -1.40
N ASN A 166 41.95 27.70 -2.68
CA ASN A 166 42.81 27.16 -3.74
C ASN A 166 43.74 28.24 -4.31
N PRO A 167 45.05 28.22 -3.98
CA PRO A 167 45.98 29.26 -4.40
C PRO A 167 46.11 29.37 -5.92
N ALA A 168 45.96 28.27 -6.66
CA ALA A 168 46.05 28.28 -8.12
C ALA A 168 44.85 28.98 -8.80
N LEU A 169 43.67 28.95 -8.18
CA LEU A 169 42.47 29.65 -8.69
C LEU A 169 42.49 31.14 -8.32
N VAL A 170 42.97 31.48 -7.12
CA VAL A 170 43.17 32.87 -6.68
C VAL A 170 44.16 33.59 -7.59
N GLU A 171 45.28 32.94 -7.92
CA GLU A 171 46.31 33.46 -8.84
C GLU A 171 45.77 33.65 -10.27
N TRP A 172 44.95 32.70 -10.75
CA TRP A 172 44.31 32.80 -12.07
C TRP A 172 43.26 33.93 -12.16
N HIS A 173 42.48 34.17 -11.10
CA HIS A 173 41.50 35.27 -11.05
C HIS A 173 42.17 36.65 -11.00
N GLN A 174 43.28 36.78 -10.26
CA GLN A 174 44.07 38.03 -10.21
C GLN A 174 44.68 38.38 -11.58
N ASN A 175 45.07 37.37 -12.35
CA ASN A 175 45.66 37.56 -13.69
C ASN A 175 44.64 37.89 -14.80
N ARG A 176 43.33 37.84 -14.50
CA ARG A 176 42.24 38.16 -15.45
C ARG A 176 41.60 39.53 -15.26
N GLY A 177 41.96 40.24 -14.18
CA GLY A 177 41.40 41.56 -13.81
C GLY A 177 42.29 42.76 -14.17
N GLY A 178 43.35 42.56 -14.97
CA GLY A 178 44.24 43.60 -15.48
C GLY A 178 44.01 43.90 -16.96
#